data_AF-A0A2K3E5V1-F1
#
_entry.id   AF-A0A2K3E5V1-F1
#
_cell.length_a   1.000
_cell.length_b   1.000
_cell.length_c   1.000
_cell.angle_alpha   90.00
_cell.angle_beta   90.00
_cell.angle_gamma   90.00
#
_symmetry.space_group_name_H-M   'P 1'
#
loop_
_entity.id
_entity.type
_entity.pdbx_description
1 polymer ?
#
loop_
_entity_poly.entity_id
_entity_poly.type
_entity_poly.pdbx_seq_one_letter_code
_entity_poly.pdbx_strand_id
1 'polypeptide(L)'
;MSKGVFQPVGQKRLTNIAVVRLKKNGERFEIACYKNKVGDWRSGIEKDLDEVLQTTTIFHNVGKGVVAKDKELQAAFGTTDQHAICLEILAKGELQVGERERKQEYEHLFKDVAGVLVEKCVNPNTNRPYTLSMLERALRDIHFNLDPKKSAKQQALEALPLLQKEFPIERARMRLRLTVPVEAQQELEQLLQREAADVAGLDVAAGGMCVVVAQVEPGVFRDLNNFMQTTARGAGRLEVLSLAVMAEGATADEFANMGAAATRPVAAAQPEASSSGHVEHRPVGVGRVGERPTVAAPSGGGSGGAVVYARGPVSGLPEEHASRRERFAELDTLQPGWTVELRTKGDTVEAVFFHPSGERVGAFANARRMALQASKAAA
;
A
#
# COMPACT_ATOMS: atom_id res chain seq x y z
N MET A 1 20.30 -56.86 28.11
CA MET A 1 20.32 -56.09 26.86
C MET A 1 19.03 -55.28 26.74
N SER A 2 18.98 -54.05 27.26
CA SER A 2 17.83 -53.16 27.06
C SER A 2 17.76 -52.72 25.60
N LYS A 3 16.58 -52.85 24.98
CA LYS A 3 16.36 -52.39 23.60
C LYS A 3 16.46 -50.87 23.57
N GLY A 4 17.47 -50.34 22.89
CA GLY A 4 17.61 -48.90 22.68
C GLY A 4 16.38 -48.37 21.94
N VAL A 5 15.64 -47.47 22.58
CA VAL A 5 14.45 -46.86 21.99
C VAL A 5 14.88 -45.95 20.85
N PHE A 6 14.54 -46.30 19.61
CA PHE A 6 14.82 -45.51 18.41
C PHE A 6 13.85 -44.33 18.29
N GLN A 7 13.83 -43.47 19.31
CA GLN A 7 13.19 -42.16 19.23
C GLN A 7 14.14 -41.20 18.49
N PRO A 8 13.61 -40.33 17.60
CA PRO A 8 14.43 -39.34 16.92
C PRO A 8 15.02 -38.35 17.95
N VAL A 9 16.33 -38.48 18.21
CA VAL A 9 17.06 -37.73 19.24
C VAL A 9 17.19 -36.23 18.94
N GLY A 10 16.77 -35.80 17.74
CA GLY A 10 16.81 -34.42 17.27
C GLY A 10 15.74 -33.53 17.93
N GLN A 11 15.95 -33.15 19.19
CA GLN A 11 15.10 -32.16 19.86
C GLN A 11 15.32 -30.76 19.24
N LYS A 12 14.45 -30.36 18.31
CA LYS A 12 14.43 -28.99 17.77
C LYS A 12 13.86 -28.02 18.81
N ARG A 13 14.74 -27.47 19.65
CA ARG A 13 14.39 -26.63 20.81
C ARG A 13 13.79 -25.27 20.46
N LEU A 14 14.09 -24.72 19.28
CA LEU A 14 13.64 -23.40 18.85
C LEU A 14 12.98 -23.50 17.47
N THR A 15 11.84 -22.85 17.30
CA THR A 15 11.04 -22.83 16.07
C THR A 15 10.89 -21.40 15.55
N ASN A 16 10.78 -21.24 14.22
CA ASN A 16 10.55 -19.96 13.53
C ASN A 16 11.54 -18.83 13.90
N ILE A 17 12.80 -19.18 14.13
CA ILE A 17 13.89 -18.25 14.45
C ILE A 17 14.36 -17.48 13.20
N ALA A 18 14.77 -16.23 13.37
CA ALA A 18 15.74 -15.55 12.52
C ALA A 18 17.12 -15.53 13.19
N VAL A 19 18.17 -15.68 12.39
CA VAL A 19 19.55 -15.68 12.89
C VAL A 19 20.24 -14.40 12.43
N VAL A 20 20.73 -13.60 13.37
CA VAL A 20 21.64 -12.48 13.06
C VAL A 20 23.06 -12.94 13.35
N ARG A 21 23.96 -12.82 12.37
CA ARG A 21 25.36 -13.27 12.46
C ARG A 21 26.31 -12.08 12.44
N LEU A 22 27.25 -12.06 13.37
CA LEU A 22 28.41 -11.16 13.35
C LEU A 22 29.71 -11.99 13.31
N LYS A 23 30.65 -11.61 12.45
CA LYS A 23 32.00 -12.18 12.44
C LYS A 23 32.96 -11.18 13.09
N LYS A 24 33.57 -11.53 14.22
CA LYS A 24 34.46 -10.65 15.01
C LYS A 24 35.65 -11.47 15.51
N ASN A 25 36.85 -10.90 15.42
CA ASN A 25 38.12 -11.56 15.78
C ASN A 25 38.32 -12.97 15.15
N GLY A 26 37.91 -13.13 13.88
CA GLY A 26 37.99 -14.42 13.15
C GLY A 26 36.83 -15.39 13.44
N GLU A 27 36.26 -15.35 14.63
CA GLU A 27 35.14 -16.19 15.06
C GLU A 27 33.77 -15.67 14.57
N ARG A 28 32.76 -16.54 14.67
CA ARG A 28 31.36 -16.26 14.32
C ARG A 28 30.51 -16.30 15.57
N PHE A 29 29.68 -15.28 15.74
CA PHE A 29 28.68 -15.17 16.79
C PHE A 29 27.31 -14.99 16.13
N GLU A 30 26.32 -15.68 16.67
CA GLU A 30 24.95 -15.76 16.18
C GLU A 30 23.98 -15.61 17.35
N ILE A 31 22.92 -14.84 17.14
CA ILE A 31 21.83 -14.65 18.10
C ILE A 31 20.50 -15.15 17.52
N ALA A 32 19.62 -15.63 18.41
CA ALA A 32 18.31 -16.14 18.06
C ALA A 32 17.25 -15.03 18.24
N CYS A 33 16.70 -14.53 17.14
CA CYS A 33 15.71 -13.44 17.15
C CYS A 33 14.37 -13.90 16.57
N TYR A 34 13.30 -13.16 16.85
CA TYR A 34 12.05 -13.30 16.11
C TYR A 34 12.15 -12.63 14.73
N LYS A 35 11.58 -13.29 13.72
CA LYS A 35 11.78 -12.96 12.29
C LYS A 35 11.45 -11.52 11.90
N ASN A 36 10.29 -11.01 12.34
CA ASN A 36 9.82 -9.68 11.95
C ASN A 36 10.52 -8.58 12.78
N LYS A 37 10.75 -8.86 14.07
CA LYS A 37 11.21 -7.93 15.11
C LYS A 37 12.60 -7.33 14.84
N VAL A 38 13.48 -8.04 14.11
CA VAL A 38 14.83 -7.53 13.77
C VAL A 38 14.75 -6.33 12.82
N GLY A 39 13.76 -6.30 11.91
CA GLY A 39 13.53 -5.16 11.02
C GLY A 39 13.00 -3.95 11.78
N ASP A 40 12.05 -4.18 12.70
CA ASP A 40 11.43 -3.16 13.54
C ASP A 40 12.45 -2.51 14.50
N TRP A 41 13.34 -3.32 15.09
CA TRP A 41 14.48 -2.85 15.89
C TRP A 41 15.41 -1.92 15.12
N ARG A 42 15.79 -2.31 13.89
CA ARG A 42 16.66 -1.48 13.02
C ARG A 42 15.98 -0.19 12.55
N SER A 43 14.66 -0.22 12.46
CA SER A 43 13.83 0.94 12.13
C SER A 43 13.54 1.83 13.36
N GLY A 44 13.96 1.41 14.56
CA GLY A 44 13.73 2.13 15.82
C GLY A 44 12.28 2.12 16.31
N ILE A 45 11.44 1.23 15.75
CA ILE A 45 10.02 1.08 16.09
C ILE A 45 9.89 0.40 17.46
N GLU A 46 10.70 -0.62 17.70
CA GLU A 46 10.75 -1.38 18.95
C GLU A 46 12.05 -1.10 19.72
N LYS A 47 11.94 -1.09 21.05
CA LYS A 47 13.03 -0.71 21.97
C LYS A 47 13.29 -1.72 23.09
N ASP A 48 12.42 -2.71 23.24
CA ASP A 48 12.52 -3.73 24.28
C ASP A 48 13.21 -4.98 23.73
N LEU A 49 14.40 -5.26 24.26
CA LEU A 49 15.30 -6.30 23.73
C LEU A 49 14.70 -7.71 23.85
N ASP A 50 13.91 -7.95 24.89
CA ASP A 50 13.28 -9.24 25.20
C ASP A 50 12.12 -9.59 24.24
N GLU A 51 11.57 -8.60 23.51
CA GLU A 51 10.58 -8.85 22.46
C GLU A 51 11.24 -9.18 21.10
N VAL A 52 12.49 -8.74 20.89
CA VAL A 52 13.27 -9.01 19.68
C VAL A 52 14.01 -10.35 19.75
N LEU A 53 14.58 -10.68 20.91
CA LEU A 53 15.36 -11.90 21.13
C LEU A 53 14.49 -13.06 21.62
N GLN A 54 14.74 -14.27 21.11
CA GLN A 54 14.17 -15.49 21.71
C GLN A 54 14.95 -15.94 22.95
N THR A 55 16.23 -15.60 23.03
CA THR A 55 17.12 -15.93 24.16
C THR A 55 18.31 -14.96 24.15
N THR A 56 18.73 -14.50 25.32
CA THR A 56 19.88 -13.59 25.50
C THR A 56 21.25 -14.26 25.34
N THR A 57 21.29 -15.59 25.29
CA THR A 57 22.53 -16.36 25.12
C THR A 57 23.08 -16.26 23.71
N ILE A 58 24.39 -15.99 23.58
CA ILE A 58 25.09 -15.93 22.28
C ILE A 58 25.59 -17.31 21.87
N PHE A 59 25.41 -17.65 20.60
CA PHE A 59 25.83 -18.93 20.01
C PHE A 59 26.95 -18.73 18.99
N HIS A 60 27.77 -19.76 18.75
CA HIS A 60 28.55 -19.86 17.51
C HIS A 60 27.70 -20.40 16.35
N ASN A 61 26.67 -21.19 16.68
CA ASN A 61 25.70 -21.67 15.71
C ASN A 61 24.34 -21.91 16.37
N VAL A 62 23.33 -21.09 16.03
CA VAL A 62 21.98 -21.19 16.60
C VAL A 62 21.31 -22.51 16.19
N GLY A 63 21.47 -22.92 14.93
CA GLY A 63 20.86 -24.15 14.39
C GLY A 63 21.36 -25.45 15.02
N LYS A 64 22.59 -25.45 15.56
CA LYS A 64 23.20 -26.57 16.31
C LYS A 64 23.15 -26.38 17.83
N GLY A 65 22.68 -25.23 18.32
CA GLY A 65 22.66 -24.91 19.76
C GLY A 65 24.04 -24.80 20.42
N VAL A 66 25.09 -24.47 19.66
CA VAL A 66 26.46 -24.36 20.19
C VAL A 66 26.65 -22.98 20.78
N VAL A 67 26.63 -22.88 22.11
CA VAL A 67 26.83 -21.63 22.89
C VAL A 67 28.30 -21.18 22.82
N ALA A 68 28.55 -19.88 22.74
CA ALA A 68 29.89 -19.29 22.81
C ALA A 68 30.35 -19.18 24.29
N LYS A 69 31.63 -19.40 24.58
CA LYS A 69 32.13 -19.33 25.96
C LYS A 69 32.49 -17.90 26.35
N ASP A 70 32.33 -17.58 27.63
CA ASP A 70 32.65 -16.27 28.20
C ASP A 70 34.08 -15.78 27.88
N LYS A 71 35.05 -16.70 27.76
CA LYS A 71 36.43 -16.38 27.35
C LYS A 71 36.53 -15.87 25.90
N GLU A 72 35.75 -16.47 25.01
CA GLU A 72 35.67 -16.13 23.58
C GLU A 72 34.90 -14.81 23.41
N LEU A 73 33.81 -14.62 24.17
CA LEU A 73 33.06 -13.36 24.25
C LEU A 73 33.95 -12.21 24.76
N GLN A 74 34.68 -12.40 25.86
CA GLN A 74 35.59 -11.38 26.41
C GLN A 74 36.71 -11.04 25.42
N ALA A 75 37.25 -12.01 24.67
CA ALA A 75 38.28 -11.79 23.67
C ALA A 75 37.78 -11.09 22.40
N ALA A 76 36.52 -11.32 22.00
CA ALA A 76 35.94 -10.72 20.80
C ALA A 76 35.25 -9.36 21.05
N PHE A 77 34.62 -9.18 22.22
CA PHE A 77 33.79 -8.01 22.54
C PHE A 77 34.35 -7.13 23.66
N GLY A 78 35.33 -7.61 24.45
CA GLY A 78 35.88 -6.87 25.59
C GLY A 78 34.97 -6.81 26.82
N THR A 79 33.81 -7.48 26.77
CA THR A 79 32.83 -7.59 27.85
C THR A 79 32.30 -9.02 27.96
N THR A 80 31.84 -9.40 29.15
CA THR A 80 31.12 -10.65 29.43
C THR A 80 29.60 -10.43 29.45
N ASP A 81 29.11 -9.19 29.42
CA ASP A 81 27.68 -8.91 29.43
C ASP A 81 27.01 -9.32 28.11
N GLN A 82 26.14 -10.31 28.20
CA GLN A 82 25.41 -10.85 27.05
C GLN A 82 24.42 -9.84 26.46
N HIS A 83 23.84 -8.93 27.26
CA HIS A 83 22.92 -7.91 26.75
C HIS A 83 23.64 -6.88 25.87
N ALA A 84 24.75 -6.30 26.35
CA ALA A 84 25.60 -5.40 25.56
C ALA A 84 26.10 -6.05 24.25
N ILE A 85 26.47 -7.33 24.30
CA ILE A 85 26.91 -8.07 23.09
C ILE A 85 25.76 -8.27 22.11
N CYS A 86 24.56 -8.64 22.58
CA CYS A 86 23.38 -8.78 21.72
C CYS A 86 23.03 -7.47 21.01
N LEU A 87 23.14 -6.33 21.69
CA LEU A 87 22.97 -5.00 21.09
C LEU A 87 23.99 -4.74 19.97
N GLU A 88 25.27 -5.04 20.18
CA GLU A 88 26.30 -4.88 19.14
C GLU A 88 26.05 -5.82 17.93
N ILE A 89 25.62 -7.07 18.19
CA ILE A 89 25.30 -8.05 17.14
C ILE A 89 24.05 -7.63 16.34
N LEU A 90 22.99 -7.12 16.99
CA LEU A 90 21.80 -6.62 16.28
C LEU A 90 22.13 -5.44 15.35
N ALA A 91 22.99 -4.52 15.83
CA ALA A 91 23.37 -3.30 15.11
C ALA A 91 24.36 -3.55 13.97
N LYS A 92 25.40 -4.36 14.18
CA LYS A 92 26.50 -4.59 13.21
C LYS A 92 26.40 -5.92 12.44
N GLY A 93 25.59 -6.86 12.91
CA GLY A 93 25.48 -8.18 12.30
C GLY A 93 24.64 -8.19 11.01
N GLU A 94 24.78 -9.26 10.24
CA GLU A 94 23.97 -9.51 9.05
C GLU A 94 22.77 -10.40 9.43
N LEU A 95 21.56 -9.97 9.09
CA LEU A 95 20.36 -10.79 9.24
C LEU A 95 20.34 -11.87 8.17
N GLN A 96 20.39 -13.14 8.57
CA GLN A 96 20.23 -14.26 7.65
C GLN A 96 18.73 -14.50 7.39
N VAL A 97 18.16 -13.73 6.47
CA VAL A 97 16.82 -13.99 5.90
C VAL A 97 16.77 -15.38 5.25
N GLY A 98 15.69 -16.12 5.51
CA GLY A 98 15.48 -17.44 4.90
C GLY A 98 15.18 -17.33 3.41
N GLU A 99 15.37 -18.42 2.65
CA GLU A 99 15.13 -18.43 1.19
C GLU A 99 13.69 -18.03 0.83
N ARG A 100 12.70 -18.49 1.60
CA ARG A 100 11.29 -18.14 1.42
C ARG A 100 11.01 -16.66 1.67
N GLU A 101 11.64 -16.07 2.68
CA GLU A 101 11.50 -14.64 3.01
C GLU A 101 12.18 -13.78 1.96
N ARG A 102 13.41 -14.13 1.56
CA ARG A 102 14.12 -13.45 0.47
C ARG A 102 13.33 -13.48 -0.84
N LYS A 103 12.65 -14.60 -1.14
CA LYS A 103 11.76 -14.68 -2.31
C LYS A 103 10.54 -13.77 -2.17
N GLN A 104 9.92 -13.69 -0.99
CA GLN A 104 8.78 -12.79 -0.74
C GLN A 104 9.19 -11.31 -0.79
N GLU A 105 10.34 -10.95 -0.22
CA GLU A 105 10.92 -9.61 -0.29
C GLU A 105 11.26 -9.21 -1.73
N TYR A 106 11.83 -10.14 -2.51
CA TYR A 106 12.08 -9.95 -3.94
C TYR A 106 10.77 -9.77 -4.73
N GLU A 107 9.76 -10.61 -4.50
CA GLU A 107 8.43 -10.48 -5.14
C GLU A 107 7.71 -9.18 -4.75
N HIS A 108 7.90 -8.68 -3.52
CA HIS A 108 7.37 -7.40 -3.09
C HIS A 108 8.07 -6.24 -3.81
N LEU A 109 9.41 -6.20 -3.76
CA LEU A 109 10.21 -5.19 -4.45
C LEU A 109 9.94 -5.17 -5.97
N PHE A 110 9.73 -6.34 -6.56
CA PHE A 110 9.36 -6.49 -7.97
C PHE A 110 8.00 -5.85 -8.29
N LYS A 111 7.02 -6.02 -7.41
CA LYS A 111 5.70 -5.35 -7.52
C LYS A 111 5.80 -3.85 -7.29
N ASP A 112 6.63 -3.40 -6.34
CA ASP A 112 6.86 -1.97 -6.09
C ASP A 112 7.48 -1.29 -7.33
N VAL A 113 8.49 -1.92 -7.95
CA VAL A 113 9.12 -1.42 -9.18
C VAL A 113 8.12 -1.40 -10.34
N ALA A 114 7.33 -2.46 -10.52
CA ALA A 114 6.27 -2.50 -11.52
C ALA A 114 5.20 -1.41 -11.28
N GLY A 115 4.81 -1.16 -10.02
CA GLY A 115 3.87 -0.12 -9.62
C GLY A 115 4.40 1.30 -9.92
N VAL A 116 5.67 1.58 -9.62
CA VAL A 116 6.31 2.85 -10.01
C VAL A 116 6.31 3.04 -11.52
N LEU A 117 6.49 1.98 -12.30
CA LEU A 117 6.39 2.04 -13.77
C LEU A 117 4.95 2.30 -14.24
N VAL A 118 3.93 1.66 -13.65
CA VAL A 118 2.51 1.92 -13.95
C VAL A 118 2.17 3.41 -13.78
N GLU A 119 2.60 4.03 -12.67
CA GLU A 119 2.28 5.43 -12.40
C GLU A 119 3.04 6.45 -13.27
N LYS A 120 4.11 6.04 -13.94
CA LYS A 120 5.08 6.95 -14.58
C LYS A 120 5.30 6.69 -16.06
N CYS A 121 4.71 5.64 -16.61
CA CYS A 121 4.90 5.23 -18.00
C CYS A 121 3.57 4.97 -18.72
N VAL A 122 3.56 5.27 -20.01
CA VAL A 122 2.41 5.10 -20.91
C VAL A 122 2.85 4.48 -22.23
N ASN A 123 1.90 3.93 -22.98
CA ASN A 123 2.11 3.56 -24.36
C ASN A 123 2.14 4.84 -25.23
N PRO A 124 3.19 5.12 -26.01
CA PRO A 124 3.29 6.35 -26.80
C PRO A 124 2.22 6.45 -27.91
N ASN A 125 1.71 5.31 -28.39
CA ASN A 125 0.71 5.29 -29.47
C ASN A 125 -0.72 5.53 -28.97
N THR A 126 -1.02 5.21 -27.70
CA THR A 126 -2.39 5.27 -27.16
C THR A 126 -2.56 6.21 -25.96
N ASN A 127 -1.46 6.71 -25.38
CA ASN A 127 -1.41 7.51 -24.16
C ASN A 127 -2.18 6.88 -22.97
N ARG A 128 -2.33 5.55 -22.99
CA ARG A 128 -2.92 4.75 -21.91
C ARG A 128 -1.81 4.16 -21.02
N PRO A 129 -2.00 4.10 -19.69
CA PRO A 129 -1.08 3.43 -18.79
C PRO A 129 -1.09 1.91 -19.02
N TYR A 130 0.02 1.27 -18.70
CA TYR A 130 0.11 -0.19 -18.68
C TYR A 130 -0.46 -0.76 -17.38
N THR A 131 -0.99 -1.99 -17.44
CA THR A 131 -1.42 -2.70 -16.23
C THR A 131 -0.22 -3.28 -15.49
N LEU A 132 -0.34 -3.43 -14.16
CA LEU A 132 0.70 -4.01 -13.31
C LEU A 132 1.17 -5.39 -13.85
N SER A 133 0.24 -6.26 -14.23
CA SER A 133 0.53 -7.60 -14.75
C SER A 133 1.30 -7.60 -16.08
N MET A 134 1.07 -6.60 -16.94
CA MET A 134 1.84 -6.45 -18.20
C MET A 134 3.28 -6.05 -17.91
N LEU A 135 3.50 -5.07 -17.03
CA LEU A 135 4.84 -4.62 -16.66
C LEU A 135 5.60 -5.66 -15.82
N GLU A 136 4.91 -6.37 -14.93
CA GLU A 136 5.49 -7.53 -14.23
C GLU A 136 5.97 -8.61 -15.22
N ARG A 137 5.21 -8.87 -16.29
CA ARG A 137 5.63 -9.81 -17.32
C ARG A 137 6.81 -9.26 -18.12
N ALA A 138 6.75 -8.02 -18.59
CA ALA A 138 7.84 -7.40 -19.34
C ALA A 138 9.17 -7.37 -18.56
N LEU A 139 9.12 -7.06 -17.25
CA LEU A 139 10.29 -7.10 -16.36
C LEU A 139 10.87 -8.52 -16.18
N ARG A 140 10.02 -9.57 -16.20
CA ARG A 140 10.46 -10.97 -16.21
C ARG A 140 11.05 -11.35 -17.57
N ASP A 141 10.43 -10.93 -18.66
CA ASP A 141 10.87 -11.24 -20.03
C ASP A 141 12.26 -10.61 -20.32
N ILE A 142 12.54 -9.38 -19.85
CA ILE A 142 13.90 -8.78 -19.93
C ILE A 142 14.89 -9.30 -18.89
N HIS A 143 14.49 -10.23 -18.00
CA HIS A 143 15.33 -10.82 -16.96
C HIS A 143 16.03 -9.79 -16.05
N PHE A 144 15.33 -8.70 -15.69
CA PHE A 144 15.92 -7.63 -14.88
C PHE A 144 16.21 -8.10 -13.44
N ASN A 145 17.47 -7.97 -13.03
CA ASN A 145 17.92 -8.36 -11.69
C ASN A 145 17.75 -7.20 -10.70
N LEU A 146 16.90 -7.39 -9.68
CA LEU A 146 16.64 -6.37 -8.66
C LEU A 146 17.67 -6.40 -7.53
N ASP A 147 18.08 -5.22 -7.09
CA ASP A 147 18.98 -4.99 -5.96
C ASP A 147 18.18 -4.59 -4.70
N PRO A 148 18.09 -5.44 -3.64
CA PRO A 148 17.38 -5.08 -2.41
C PRO A 148 17.91 -3.84 -1.68
N LYS A 149 19.12 -3.38 -2.03
CA LYS A 149 19.77 -2.19 -1.44
C LYS A 149 19.38 -0.87 -2.12
N LYS A 150 18.81 -0.91 -3.33
CA LYS A 150 18.40 0.28 -4.08
C LYS A 150 16.91 0.54 -3.88
N SER A 151 16.49 1.80 -3.91
CA SER A 151 15.06 2.11 -3.88
C SER A 151 14.34 1.63 -5.14
N ALA A 152 13.07 1.21 -5.02
CA ALA A 152 12.26 0.78 -6.17
C ALA A 152 12.21 1.86 -7.28
N LYS A 153 12.20 3.14 -6.91
CA LYS A 153 12.22 4.26 -7.85
C LYS A 153 13.51 4.38 -8.66
N GLN A 154 14.67 4.13 -8.06
CA GLN A 154 15.96 4.09 -8.78
C GLN A 154 15.97 2.89 -9.75
N GLN A 155 15.53 1.73 -9.28
CA GLN A 155 15.48 0.51 -10.10
C GLN A 155 14.51 0.63 -11.28
N ALA A 156 13.35 1.28 -11.10
CA ALA A 156 12.43 1.58 -12.20
C ALA A 156 13.06 2.48 -13.28
N LEU A 157 13.89 3.46 -12.88
CA LEU A 157 14.62 4.32 -13.82
C LEU A 157 15.77 3.57 -14.54
N GLU A 158 16.42 2.62 -13.87
CA GLU A 158 17.41 1.72 -14.49
C GLU A 158 16.76 0.71 -15.46
N ALA A 159 15.54 0.24 -15.15
CA ALA A 159 14.80 -0.72 -15.97
C ALA A 159 14.15 -0.10 -17.22
N LEU A 160 13.71 1.16 -17.17
CA LEU A 160 12.96 1.80 -18.26
C LEU A 160 13.70 1.78 -19.62
N PRO A 161 14.99 2.13 -19.75
CA PRO A 161 15.72 2.08 -21.02
C PRO A 161 15.97 0.65 -21.54
N LEU A 162 15.84 -0.37 -20.68
CA LEU A 162 15.94 -1.77 -21.07
C LEU A 162 14.59 -2.27 -21.61
N LEU A 163 13.49 -1.93 -20.93
CA LEU A 163 12.13 -2.19 -21.41
C LEU A 163 11.85 -1.50 -22.75
N GLN A 164 12.35 -0.28 -22.96
CA GLN A 164 12.20 0.50 -24.20
C GLN A 164 12.73 -0.16 -25.47
N LYS A 165 13.63 -1.15 -25.36
CA LYS A 165 14.21 -1.85 -26.52
C LYS A 165 13.27 -2.92 -27.08
N GLU A 166 12.55 -3.61 -26.20
CA GLU A 166 11.67 -4.73 -26.54
C GLU A 166 10.18 -4.32 -26.55
N PHE A 167 9.84 -3.22 -25.88
CA PHE A 167 8.46 -2.83 -25.61
C PHE A 167 8.25 -1.31 -25.76
N PRO A 168 7.17 -0.85 -26.42
CA PRO A 168 6.94 0.58 -26.67
C PRO A 168 6.46 1.30 -25.41
N ILE A 169 7.38 1.69 -24.53
CA ILE A 169 7.08 2.34 -23.24
C ILE A 169 7.75 3.72 -23.15
N GLU A 170 6.96 4.77 -23.06
CA GLU A 170 7.44 6.14 -22.87
C GLU A 170 7.13 6.61 -21.45
N ARG A 171 7.91 7.56 -20.93
CA ARG A 171 7.61 8.20 -19.66
C ARG A 171 6.43 9.15 -19.84
N ALA A 172 5.48 9.15 -18.89
CA ALA A 172 4.33 10.02 -18.96
C ALA A 172 4.76 11.51 -18.99
N ARG A 173 4.25 12.25 -19.98
CA ARG A 173 4.49 13.68 -20.13
C ARG A 173 3.72 14.47 -19.07
N MET A 174 4.29 15.57 -18.60
CA MET A 174 3.68 16.50 -17.64
C MET A 174 2.95 17.61 -18.38
N ARG A 175 1.76 18.00 -17.92
CA ARG A 175 1.07 19.19 -18.42
C ARG A 175 1.47 20.38 -17.58
N LEU A 176 2.20 21.31 -18.18
CA LEU A 176 2.59 22.57 -17.57
C LEU A 176 1.76 23.72 -18.13
N ARG A 177 1.50 24.70 -17.28
CA ARG A 177 1.01 26.01 -17.67
C ARG A 177 2.09 27.04 -17.35
N LEU A 178 2.61 27.65 -18.40
CA LEU A 178 3.68 28.63 -18.36
C LEU A 178 3.03 30.00 -18.60
N THR A 179 3.24 30.96 -17.69
CA THR A 179 2.79 32.35 -17.86
C THR A 179 4.03 33.22 -18.01
N VAL A 180 4.20 33.85 -19.16
CA VAL A 180 5.45 34.53 -19.57
C VAL A 180 5.12 35.88 -20.23
N PRO A 181 5.91 36.95 -20.02
CA PRO A 181 5.74 38.20 -20.75
C PRO A 181 5.84 38.00 -22.27
N VAL A 182 5.07 38.76 -23.06
CA VAL A 182 5.03 38.61 -24.53
C VAL A 182 6.42 38.75 -25.19
N GLU A 183 7.31 39.55 -24.61
CA GLU A 183 8.71 39.71 -25.06
C GLU A 183 9.50 38.40 -25.11
N ALA A 184 9.22 37.46 -24.20
CA ALA A 184 9.94 36.19 -24.06
C ALA A 184 9.18 34.99 -24.65
N GLN A 185 8.04 35.23 -25.33
CA GLN A 185 7.22 34.18 -25.94
C GLN A 185 7.98 33.41 -27.03
N GLN A 186 8.64 34.11 -27.96
CA GLN A 186 9.31 33.48 -29.11
C GLN A 186 10.50 32.59 -28.68
N GLU A 187 11.25 33.00 -27.66
CA GLU A 187 12.31 32.17 -27.09
C GLU A 187 11.74 30.94 -26.37
N LEU A 188 10.60 31.07 -25.68
CA LEU A 188 9.94 29.94 -25.04
C LEU A 188 9.43 28.92 -26.07
N GLU A 189 8.80 29.39 -27.17
CA GLU A 189 8.34 28.52 -28.25
C GLU A 189 9.51 27.80 -28.92
N GLN A 190 10.63 28.48 -29.18
CA GLN A 190 11.85 27.85 -29.71
C GLN A 190 12.43 26.80 -28.75
N LEU A 191 12.42 27.08 -27.44
CA LEU A 191 12.85 26.12 -26.42
C LEU A 191 11.92 24.89 -26.38
N LEU A 192 10.61 25.10 -26.35
CA LEU A 192 9.60 24.02 -26.38
C LEU A 192 9.72 23.16 -27.64
N GLN A 193 9.91 23.79 -28.80
CA GLN A 193 10.09 23.09 -30.09
C GLN A 193 11.39 22.28 -30.13
N ARG A 194 12.47 22.78 -29.53
CA ARG A 194 13.77 22.07 -29.44
C ARG A 194 13.67 20.83 -28.54
N GLU A 195 12.94 20.93 -27.43
CA GLU A 195 12.77 19.85 -26.45
C GLU A 195 11.56 18.94 -26.76
N ALA A 196 11.06 18.97 -28.01
CA ALA A 196 9.95 18.15 -28.52
C ALA A 196 8.65 18.20 -27.68
N ALA A 197 8.36 19.35 -27.08
CA ALA A 197 7.14 19.57 -26.32
C ALA A 197 5.91 19.73 -27.23
N ASP A 198 4.79 19.13 -26.85
CA ASP A 198 3.51 19.30 -27.56
C ASP A 198 2.73 20.47 -26.96
N VAL A 199 2.53 21.55 -27.72
CA VAL A 199 1.88 22.78 -27.25
C VAL A 199 0.37 22.67 -27.46
N ALA A 200 -0.33 22.30 -26.40
CA ALA A 200 -1.77 22.05 -26.40
C ALA A 200 -2.65 23.33 -26.43
N GLY A 201 -2.06 24.52 -26.26
CA GLY A 201 -2.77 25.80 -26.38
C GLY A 201 -1.90 27.00 -26.04
N LEU A 202 -2.14 28.11 -26.74
CA LEU A 202 -1.48 29.40 -26.54
C LEU A 202 -2.55 30.50 -26.43
N ASP A 203 -2.73 31.04 -25.23
CA ASP A 203 -3.68 32.11 -24.94
C ASP A 203 -2.92 33.39 -24.57
N VAL A 204 -2.98 34.40 -25.44
CA VAL A 204 -2.43 35.73 -25.13
C VAL A 204 -3.44 36.50 -24.28
N ALA A 205 -3.16 36.65 -22.99
CA ALA A 205 -4.03 37.41 -22.10
C ALA A 205 -3.88 38.92 -22.36
N ALA A 206 -4.98 39.66 -22.25
CA ALA A 206 -5.08 41.09 -22.60
C ALA A 206 -4.31 42.07 -21.68
N GLY A 207 -3.29 41.60 -20.96
CA GLY A 207 -2.45 42.36 -20.03
C GLY A 207 -0.93 42.21 -20.26
N GLY A 208 -0.50 41.87 -21.48
CA GLY A 208 0.93 41.72 -21.82
C GLY A 208 1.59 40.41 -21.32
N MET A 209 0.78 39.46 -20.88
CA MET A 209 1.20 38.13 -20.43
C MET A 209 0.65 37.06 -21.38
N CYS A 210 1.52 36.18 -21.89
CA CYS A 210 1.16 35.00 -22.63
C CYS A 210 0.99 33.80 -21.68
N VAL A 211 -0.04 32.99 -21.88
CA VAL A 211 -0.26 31.72 -21.18
C VAL A 211 -0.11 30.58 -22.17
N VAL A 212 0.90 29.74 -21.97
CA VAL A 212 1.19 28.57 -22.81
C VAL A 212 0.91 27.31 -22.02
N VAL A 213 0.12 26.39 -22.56
CA VAL A 213 -0.13 25.07 -21.99
C VAL A 213 0.59 24.03 -22.84
N ALA A 214 1.63 23.42 -22.27
CA ALA A 214 2.50 22.47 -22.98
C ALA A 214 2.57 21.11 -22.26
N GLN A 215 2.72 20.05 -23.04
CA GLN A 215 3.03 18.70 -22.58
C GLN A 215 4.52 18.44 -22.78
N VAL A 216 5.27 18.24 -21.68
CA VAL A 216 6.73 18.14 -21.68
C VAL A 216 7.18 16.87 -20.96
N GLU A 217 8.36 16.34 -21.30
CA GLU A 217 8.95 15.30 -20.46
C GLU A 217 9.39 15.85 -19.09
N PRO A 218 9.29 15.06 -18.00
CA PRO A 218 9.73 15.47 -16.67
C PRO A 218 11.20 15.91 -16.54
N GLY A 219 12.07 15.53 -17.49
CA GLY A 219 13.47 15.98 -17.52
C GLY A 219 13.61 17.47 -17.84
N VAL A 220 12.83 17.94 -18.82
CA VAL A 220 12.86 19.31 -19.39
C VAL A 220 12.36 20.37 -18.39
N PHE A 221 11.61 19.96 -17.35
CA PHE A 221 11.11 20.84 -16.29
C PHE A 221 12.21 21.71 -15.65
N ARG A 222 13.43 21.17 -15.48
CA ARG A 222 14.54 21.91 -14.88
C ARG A 222 14.97 23.08 -15.75
N ASP A 223 15.08 22.85 -17.06
CA ASP A 223 15.58 23.86 -18.00
C ASP A 223 14.51 24.92 -18.30
N LEU A 224 13.22 24.52 -18.32
CA LEU A 224 12.11 25.47 -18.30
C LEU A 224 12.13 26.36 -17.06
N ASN A 225 12.35 25.82 -15.86
CA ASN A 225 12.46 26.64 -14.65
C ASN A 225 13.67 27.60 -14.69
N ASN A 226 14.82 27.16 -15.20
CA ASN A 226 15.99 28.01 -15.40
C ASN A 226 15.71 29.15 -16.41
N PHE A 227 15.00 28.85 -17.50
CA PHE A 227 14.58 29.83 -18.50
C PHE A 227 13.61 30.87 -17.90
N MET A 228 12.62 30.42 -17.12
CA MET A 228 11.65 31.30 -16.44
C MET A 228 12.32 32.25 -15.43
N GLN A 229 13.41 31.83 -14.78
CA GLN A 229 14.19 32.69 -13.88
C GLN A 229 15.09 33.66 -14.66
N THR A 230 15.69 33.21 -15.77
CA THR A 230 16.69 33.97 -16.53
C THR A 230 16.05 34.96 -17.50
N THR A 231 15.27 34.47 -18.45
CA THR A 231 14.70 35.26 -19.55
C THR A 231 13.52 36.10 -19.07
N ALA A 232 12.60 35.50 -18.30
CA ALA A 232 11.46 36.24 -17.75
C ALA A 232 11.80 37.03 -16.46
N ARG A 233 13.07 37.10 -16.04
CA ARG A 233 13.58 37.84 -14.86
C ARG A 233 12.76 37.62 -13.57
N GLY A 234 12.20 36.42 -13.39
CA GLY A 234 11.34 36.08 -12.25
C GLY A 234 9.89 36.60 -12.32
N ALA A 235 9.49 37.29 -13.39
CA ALA A 235 8.09 37.66 -13.64
C ALA A 235 7.26 36.51 -14.25
N GLY A 236 7.90 35.44 -14.71
CA GLY A 236 7.24 34.25 -15.24
C GLY A 236 6.72 33.32 -14.14
N ARG A 237 5.48 32.83 -14.28
CA ARG A 237 4.85 31.87 -13.36
C ARG A 237 4.71 30.50 -14.03
N LEU A 238 5.26 29.46 -13.41
CA LEU A 238 5.16 28.07 -13.86
C LEU A 238 4.22 27.31 -12.92
N GLU A 239 3.13 26.77 -13.47
CA GLU A 239 2.17 25.92 -12.75
C GLU A 239 2.18 24.52 -13.34
N VAL A 240 2.23 23.48 -12.49
CA VAL A 240 2.05 22.09 -12.92
C VAL A 240 0.55 21.79 -12.88
N LEU A 241 -0.08 21.58 -14.05
CA LEU A 241 -1.49 21.20 -14.13
C LEU A 241 -1.67 19.69 -13.91
N SER A 242 -0.78 18.86 -14.47
CA SER A 242 -0.74 17.43 -14.18
C SER A 242 0.69 16.89 -14.18
N LEU A 243 0.98 16.03 -13.21
CA LEU A 243 2.24 15.27 -13.09
C LEU A 243 2.35 14.11 -14.08
N ALA A 244 1.23 13.68 -14.67
CA ALA A 244 1.17 12.67 -15.72
C ALA A 244 -0.09 12.88 -16.56
N VAL A 245 0.07 13.21 -17.84
CA VAL A 245 -1.04 13.21 -18.81
C VAL A 245 -1.28 11.77 -19.24
N MET A 246 -2.20 11.12 -18.53
CA MET A 246 -2.86 9.92 -19.03
C MET A 246 -4.20 10.34 -19.62
N ALA A 247 -4.67 9.65 -20.67
CA ALA A 247 -6.03 9.83 -21.14
C ALA A 247 -7.02 9.31 -20.07
N GLU A 248 -7.68 10.22 -19.35
CA GLU A 248 -8.81 9.88 -18.48
C GLU A 248 -9.97 9.35 -19.33
N GLY A 249 -10.23 8.04 -19.28
CA GLY A 249 -11.35 7.45 -20.04
C GLY A 249 -11.12 6.01 -20.49
N ALA A 250 -11.12 5.08 -19.53
CA ALA A 250 -11.61 3.71 -19.73
C ALA A 250 -11.86 3.07 -18.36
N THR A 251 -13.12 3.00 -17.94
CA THR A 251 -13.52 2.09 -16.85
C THR A 251 -13.28 0.65 -17.27
N ALA A 252 -13.15 -0.26 -16.30
CA ALA A 252 -12.65 -1.62 -16.53
C ALA A 252 -13.55 -2.53 -17.40
N ASP A 253 -14.73 -2.06 -17.82
CA ASP A 253 -15.75 -2.86 -18.51
C ASP A 253 -15.51 -3.04 -20.02
N GLU A 254 -14.78 -2.15 -20.69
CA GLU A 254 -14.62 -2.22 -22.17
C GLU A 254 -13.72 -3.38 -22.64
N PHE A 255 -12.82 -3.89 -21.78
CA PHE A 255 -11.93 -5.00 -22.15
C PHE A 255 -12.63 -6.36 -22.25
N ALA A 256 -13.87 -6.50 -21.76
CA ALA A 256 -14.64 -7.73 -21.89
C ALA A 256 -15.13 -8.00 -23.32
N ASN A 257 -15.27 -6.96 -24.17
CA ASN A 257 -16.02 -7.06 -25.43
C ASN A 257 -15.16 -7.05 -26.72
N MET A 258 -13.83 -7.07 -26.60
CA MET A 258 -12.90 -7.17 -27.76
C MET A 258 -12.26 -8.55 -27.94
N GLY A 259 -12.68 -9.57 -27.18
CA GLY A 259 -12.10 -10.91 -27.20
C GLY A 259 -12.48 -11.83 -28.37
N ALA A 260 -13.16 -11.33 -29.41
CA ALA A 260 -13.84 -12.19 -30.40
C ALA A 260 -13.67 -11.75 -31.88
N ALA A 261 -12.45 -11.44 -32.34
CA ALA A 261 -12.20 -11.10 -33.75
C ALA A 261 -10.79 -11.42 -34.29
N ALA A 262 -10.29 -12.67 -34.13
CA ALA A 262 -9.03 -13.08 -34.79
C ALA A 262 -8.84 -14.61 -35.00
N THR A 263 -9.77 -15.29 -35.67
CA THR A 263 -9.51 -16.66 -36.20
C THR A 263 -10.10 -16.83 -37.61
N ARG A 264 -9.22 -17.04 -38.59
CA ARG A 264 -9.58 -17.43 -39.96
C ARG A 264 -9.82 -18.94 -40.01
N PRO A 265 -10.92 -19.43 -40.62
CA PRO A 265 -11.00 -20.79 -41.14
C PRO A 265 -10.79 -20.83 -42.67
N VAL A 266 -10.38 -22.01 -43.15
CA VAL A 266 -10.24 -22.35 -44.59
C VAL A 266 -11.54 -23.01 -45.08
N ALA A 267 -11.79 -22.91 -46.39
CA ALA A 267 -13.01 -23.27 -47.11
C ALA A 267 -13.61 -24.66 -46.83
N ALA A 268 -14.96 -24.76 -46.87
CA ALA A 268 -15.70 -25.66 -47.78
C ALA A 268 -17.25 -25.45 -47.72
N ALA A 269 -17.89 -25.57 -48.88
CA ALA A 269 -19.28 -26.00 -49.17
C ALA A 269 -20.50 -25.51 -48.33
N GLN A 270 -21.44 -24.88 -49.05
CA GLN A 270 -22.90 -24.85 -48.80
C GLN A 270 -23.54 -26.27 -49.00
N PRO A 271 -24.81 -26.58 -48.62
CA PRO A 271 -25.97 -25.68 -48.78
C PRO A 271 -27.23 -25.78 -47.85
N GLU A 272 -28.10 -24.76 -47.99
CA GLU A 272 -29.59 -24.73 -47.85
C GLU A 272 -30.33 -24.70 -46.49
N ALA A 273 -31.54 -24.09 -46.54
CA ALA A 273 -32.73 -24.22 -45.66
C ALA A 273 -33.08 -23.15 -44.57
N SER A 274 -33.56 -21.99 -45.04
CA SER A 274 -34.85 -21.32 -44.69
C SER A 274 -35.56 -21.40 -43.31
N SER A 275 -36.03 -20.22 -42.85
CA SER A 275 -37.42 -19.84 -42.44
C SER A 275 -37.76 -19.42 -40.98
N SER A 276 -38.45 -18.25 -40.86
CA SER A 276 -39.42 -17.77 -39.82
C SER A 276 -39.07 -17.81 -38.30
N GLY A 277 -39.56 -16.91 -37.42
CA GLY A 277 -40.43 -15.74 -37.52
C GLY A 277 -40.96 -15.29 -36.12
N HIS A 278 -41.69 -14.16 -36.03
CA HIS A 278 -42.30 -13.55 -34.81
C HIS A 278 -41.33 -12.92 -33.76
N VAL A 279 -41.48 -11.71 -33.19
CA VAL A 279 -42.64 -10.84 -32.79
C VAL A 279 -43.29 -11.40 -31.49
N GLU A 280 -43.43 -10.71 -30.33
CA GLU A 280 -43.89 -9.33 -30.11
C GLU A 280 -43.60 -8.72 -28.70
N HIS A 281 -43.76 -7.38 -28.62
CA HIS A 281 -44.22 -6.48 -27.54
C HIS A 281 -43.67 -6.39 -26.09
N ARG A 282 -43.36 -5.13 -25.78
CA ARG A 282 -43.15 -4.42 -24.50
C ARG A 282 -44.49 -3.99 -23.87
N PRO A 283 -44.58 -3.67 -22.56
CA PRO A 283 -45.06 -2.32 -22.20
C PRO A 283 -44.35 -1.65 -20.98
N VAL A 284 -44.85 -0.47 -20.59
CA VAL A 284 -44.22 0.53 -19.67
C VAL A 284 -45.28 1.12 -18.70
N GLY A 285 -44.89 1.52 -17.48
CA GLY A 285 -45.64 2.38 -16.54
C GLY A 285 -44.83 2.60 -15.24
N VAL A 286 -44.31 3.78 -14.85
CA VAL A 286 -44.91 5.10 -14.48
C VAL A 286 -45.55 5.10 -13.07
N GLY A 287 -44.89 5.74 -12.08
CA GLY A 287 -45.18 5.64 -10.64
C GLY A 287 -46.04 6.75 -9.99
N ARG A 288 -45.86 7.05 -8.69
CA ARG A 288 -46.34 8.29 -8.03
C ARG A 288 -45.73 8.58 -6.63
N VAL A 289 -45.92 9.83 -6.21
CA VAL A 289 -45.42 10.63 -5.07
C VAL A 289 -45.99 10.28 -3.68
N GLY A 290 -45.14 10.43 -2.65
CA GLY A 290 -45.46 10.76 -1.24
C GLY A 290 -44.20 10.76 -0.35
N GLU A 291 -44.15 11.25 0.90
CA GLU A 291 -45.02 12.17 1.68
C GLU A 291 -44.27 12.56 3.01
N ARG A 292 -44.85 13.37 3.92
CA ARG A 292 -44.29 13.70 5.27
C ARG A 292 -45.31 13.60 6.41
N PRO A 293 -44.85 13.38 7.66
CA PRO A 293 -45.34 14.21 8.77
C PRO A 293 -44.23 14.78 9.68
N THR A 294 -44.60 15.78 10.49
CA THR A 294 -43.71 16.57 11.36
C THR A 294 -44.10 16.47 12.84
N VAL A 295 -43.14 16.30 13.77
CA VAL A 295 -43.33 16.75 15.17
C VAL A 295 -42.01 17.13 15.88
N ALA A 296 -42.06 18.29 16.56
CA ALA A 296 -41.32 18.79 17.73
C ALA A 296 -39.87 18.35 18.08
N ALA A 297 -39.01 19.35 18.32
CA ALA A 297 -37.80 19.24 19.13
C ALA A 297 -38.10 19.41 20.65
N PRO A 298 -37.15 19.07 21.54
CA PRO A 298 -36.34 20.16 22.10
C PRO A 298 -34.83 19.91 22.09
N SER A 299 -34.09 20.95 22.46
CA SER A 299 -32.65 21.15 22.25
C SER A 299 -31.70 20.43 23.21
N GLY A 300 -30.61 19.88 22.66
CA GLY A 300 -29.38 19.49 23.38
C GLY A 300 -28.26 19.17 22.38
N GLY A 301 -27.22 19.99 22.30
CA GLY A 301 -26.24 19.95 21.20
C GLY A 301 -25.18 18.84 21.29
N GLY A 302 -24.73 18.31 20.14
CA GLY A 302 -23.55 17.42 20.07
C GLY A 302 -23.51 16.47 18.86
N SER A 303 -23.01 16.96 17.72
CA SER A 303 -22.54 16.18 16.54
C SER A 303 -23.35 14.89 16.19
N GLY A 304 -24.50 15.08 15.55
CA GLY A 304 -25.41 14.00 15.17
C GLY A 304 -25.09 13.34 13.83
N GLY A 305 -24.56 12.12 13.87
CA GLY A 305 -24.86 11.11 12.84
C GLY A 305 -26.25 10.49 13.10
N ALA A 306 -26.89 9.92 12.08
CA ALA A 306 -28.24 9.37 12.23
C ALA A 306 -28.25 8.15 13.16
N VAL A 307 -29.13 8.13 14.17
CA VAL A 307 -29.21 7.03 15.14
C VAL A 307 -29.95 5.84 14.49
N VAL A 308 -29.25 4.73 14.28
CA VAL A 308 -29.80 3.48 13.72
C VAL A 308 -30.43 2.63 14.81
N TYR A 309 -29.83 2.63 16.00
CA TYR A 309 -30.33 1.91 17.15
C TYR A 309 -30.25 2.83 18.38
N ALA A 310 -31.42 3.20 18.91
CA ALA A 310 -31.53 3.95 20.14
C ALA A 310 -30.94 3.15 21.31
N ARG A 311 -30.40 3.86 22.32
CA ARG A 311 -29.68 3.26 23.45
C ARG A 311 -30.44 2.09 24.08
N GLY A 312 -29.90 0.88 23.93
CA GLY A 312 -30.50 -0.37 24.40
C GLY A 312 -29.46 -1.40 24.84
N PRO A 313 -29.90 -2.59 25.33
CA PRO A 313 -29.00 -3.67 25.72
C PRO A 313 -28.34 -4.31 24.50
N VAL A 314 -27.13 -4.85 24.69
CA VAL A 314 -26.34 -5.47 23.61
C VAL A 314 -27.04 -6.68 22.97
N SER A 315 -27.85 -7.41 23.73
CA SER A 315 -28.69 -8.50 23.23
C SER A 315 -29.73 -8.04 22.19
N GLY A 316 -30.22 -6.80 22.32
CA GLY A 316 -31.33 -6.24 21.55
C GLY A 316 -30.97 -5.67 20.18
N LEU A 317 -29.73 -5.85 19.68
CA LEU A 317 -29.32 -5.36 18.36
C LEU A 317 -30.16 -5.98 17.20
N PRO A 318 -30.41 -5.25 16.11
CA PRO A 318 -31.00 -5.80 14.89
C PRO A 318 -30.17 -6.95 14.29
N GLU A 319 -30.84 -7.86 13.57
CA GLU A 319 -30.21 -9.05 12.96
C GLU A 319 -29.12 -8.68 11.93
N GLU A 320 -29.31 -7.58 11.20
CA GLU A 320 -28.33 -6.94 10.30
C GLU A 320 -26.97 -6.63 10.95
N HIS A 321 -26.89 -6.65 12.29
CA HIS A 321 -25.70 -6.40 13.09
C HIS A 321 -25.33 -7.56 14.02
N ALA A 322 -25.76 -8.79 13.72
CA ALA A 322 -25.48 -9.98 14.54
C ALA A 322 -23.99 -10.20 14.86
N SER A 323 -23.09 -9.97 13.89
CA SER A 323 -21.63 -10.08 14.07
C SER A 323 -21.05 -9.07 15.07
N ARG A 324 -21.75 -7.95 15.31
CA ARG A 324 -21.39 -6.96 16.33
C ARG A 324 -21.91 -7.39 17.70
N ARG A 325 -23.13 -7.91 17.77
CA ARG A 325 -23.72 -8.47 19.00
C ARG A 325 -22.84 -9.58 19.60
N GLU A 326 -22.35 -10.51 18.79
CA GLU A 326 -21.43 -11.57 19.24
C GLU A 326 -20.15 -10.99 19.88
N ARG A 327 -19.52 -10.01 19.21
CA ARG A 327 -18.32 -9.34 19.74
C ARG A 327 -18.58 -8.52 21.00
N PHE A 328 -19.78 -7.98 21.16
CA PHE A 328 -20.14 -7.12 22.29
C PHE A 328 -20.64 -7.91 23.50
N ALA A 329 -21.07 -9.17 23.32
CA ALA A 329 -21.49 -10.07 24.39
C ALA A 329 -20.42 -10.27 25.47
N GLU A 330 -19.13 -10.15 25.13
CA GLU A 330 -18.05 -10.16 26.12
C GLU A 330 -18.25 -9.12 27.24
N LEU A 331 -18.81 -7.95 26.95
CA LEU A 331 -19.05 -6.91 27.97
C LEU A 331 -20.06 -7.36 29.02
N ASP A 332 -21.18 -7.95 28.59
CA ASP A 332 -22.20 -8.46 29.49
C ASP A 332 -21.70 -9.67 30.31
N THR A 333 -20.76 -10.47 29.78
CA THR A 333 -20.12 -11.55 30.56
C THR A 333 -19.14 -11.05 31.62
N LEU A 334 -18.51 -9.89 31.41
CA LEU A 334 -17.54 -9.31 32.34
C LEU A 334 -18.22 -8.47 33.43
N GLN A 335 -19.26 -7.72 33.05
CA GLN A 335 -20.02 -6.84 33.94
C GLN A 335 -21.40 -6.61 33.32
N PRO A 336 -22.51 -7.12 33.87
CA PRO A 336 -23.82 -6.97 33.24
C PRO A 336 -24.32 -5.51 33.27
N GLY A 337 -25.09 -5.12 32.25
CA GLY A 337 -25.82 -3.85 32.21
C GLY A 337 -25.22 -2.77 31.29
N TRP A 338 -24.33 -3.14 30.36
CA TRP A 338 -23.85 -2.20 29.35
C TRP A 338 -24.97 -1.87 28.37
N THR A 339 -25.03 -0.60 27.95
CA THR A 339 -25.95 -0.16 26.90
C THR A 339 -25.18 0.41 25.72
N VAL A 340 -25.72 0.21 24.52
CA VAL A 340 -25.07 0.57 23.26
C VAL A 340 -26.04 1.33 22.37
N GLU A 341 -25.51 2.32 21.67
CA GLU A 341 -26.21 3.15 20.69
C GLU A 341 -25.45 3.06 19.37
N LEU A 342 -26.16 2.84 18.24
CA LEU A 342 -25.54 2.77 16.92
C LEU A 342 -25.86 4.03 16.13
N ARG A 343 -24.84 4.67 15.56
CA ARG A 343 -24.97 5.91 14.78
C ARG A 343 -24.29 5.77 13.42
N THR A 344 -24.98 6.15 12.35
CA THR A 344 -24.44 6.24 11.00
C THR A 344 -23.73 7.57 10.77
N LYS A 345 -22.52 7.51 10.22
CA LYS A 345 -21.66 8.65 9.90
C LYS A 345 -21.07 8.43 8.50
N GLY A 346 -21.71 9.02 7.50
CA GLY A 346 -21.50 8.62 6.11
C GLY A 346 -21.95 7.18 5.90
N ASP A 347 -21.18 6.38 5.16
CA ASP A 347 -21.51 4.97 4.90
C ASP A 347 -21.12 4.01 6.06
N THR A 348 -20.56 4.53 7.15
CA THR A 348 -20.10 3.72 8.29
C THR A 348 -20.99 3.86 9.51
N VAL A 349 -21.40 2.73 10.09
CA VAL A 349 -22.13 2.69 11.37
C VAL A 349 -21.14 2.56 12.54
N GLU A 350 -20.97 3.62 13.33
CA GLU A 350 -20.21 3.65 14.58
C GLU A 350 -21.05 3.12 15.76
N ALA A 351 -20.41 2.47 16.73
CA ALA A 351 -21.04 1.97 17.97
C ALA A 351 -20.51 2.74 19.18
N VAL A 352 -21.43 3.30 19.98
CA VAL A 352 -21.13 4.09 21.18
C VAL A 352 -21.61 3.33 22.41
N PHE A 353 -20.70 3.05 23.34
CA PHE A 353 -20.96 2.31 24.56
C PHE A 353 -21.18 3.24 25.76
N PHE A 354 -22.07 2.82 26.65
CA PHE A 354 -22.41 3.48 27.90
C PHE A 354 -22.27 2.48 29.05
N HIS A 355 -21.57 2.92 30.10
CA HIS A 355 -21.37 2.16 31.34
C HIS A 355 -22.71 1.96 32.08
N PRO A 356 -22.88 0.92 32.92
CA PRO A 356 -24.09 0.72 33.72
C PRO A 356 -24.52 1.94 34.59
N SER A 357 -23.58 2.82 34.96
CA SER A 357 -23.88 4.10 35.65
C SER A 357 -24.52 5.17 34.76
N GLY A 358 -24.63 4.94 33.45
CA GLY A 358 -25.16 5.90 32.47
C GLY A 358 -24.11 6.77 31.76
N GLU A 359 -22.83 6.66 32.14
CA GLU A 359 -21.74 7.44 31.55
C GLU A 359 -21.38 6.98 30.13
N ARG A 360 -21.07 7.91 29.23
CA ARG A 360 -20.68 7.64 27.83
C ARG A 360 -19.19 7.29 27.73
N VAL A 361 -18.88 6.03 27.44
CA VAL A 361 -17.50 5.51 27.35
C VAL A 361 -16.93 5.59 25.92
N GLY A 362 -17.81 5.71 24.91
CA GLY A 362 -17.40 5.87 23.51
C GLY A 362 -17.09 4.52 22.85
N ALA A 363 -15.84 4.27 22.48
CA ALA A 363 -15.45 3.10 21.69
C ALA A 363 -15.38 1.79 22.51
N PHE A 364 -15.64 0.66 21.85
CA PHE A 364 -15.61 -0.69 22.44
C PHE A 364 -14.34 -1.02 23.23
N ALA A 365 -13.16 -0.59 22.74
CA ALA A 365 -11.88 -0.86 23.41
C ALA A 365 -11.79 -0.23 24.81
N ASN A 366 -12.41 0.94 25.02
CA ASN A 366 -12.47 1.59 26.32
C ASN A 366 -13.47 0.87 27.24
N ALA A 367 -14.65 0.53 26.73
CA ALA A 367 -15.65 -0.25 27.46
C ALA A 367 -15.09 -1.60 27.95
N ARG A 368 -14.40 -2.34 27.08
CA ARG A 368 -13.76 -3.63 27.42
C ARG A 368 -12.68 -3.47 28.50
N ARG A 369 -11.89 -2.39 28.45
CA ARG A 369 -10.87 -2.10 29.48
C ARG A 369 -11.51 -1.83 30.84
N MET A 370 -12.60 -1.05 30.89
CA MET A 370 -13.34 -0.76 32.13
C MET A 370 -14.02 -2.02 32.68
N ALA A 371 -14.69 -2.81 31.83
CA ALA A 371 -15.34 -4.06 32.24
C ALA A 371 -14.32 -5.09 32.80
N LEU A 372 -13.13 -5.19 32.18
CA LEU A 372 -12.03 -6.03 32.71
C LEU A 372 -11.47 -5.52 34.04
N GLN A 373 -11.41 -4.20 34.25
CA GLN A 373 -11.00 -3.61 35.53
C GLN A 373 -12.06 -3.86 36.63
N ALA A 374 -13.35 -3.71 36.31
CA ALA A 374 -14.44 -4.00 37.22
C ALA A 374 -14.49 -5.49 37.59
N SER A 375 -14.36 -6.39 36.61
CA SER A 375 -14.28 -7.84 36.83
C SER A 375 -13.10 -8.23 37.73
N LYS A 376 -11.92 -7.62 37.54
CA LYS A 376 -10.74 -7.81 38.42
C LYS A 376 -10.85 -7.17 39.81
N ALA A 377 -11.80 -6.28 40.04
CA ALA A 377 -12.06 -5.67 41.34
C ALA A 377 -13.21 -6.38 42.10
N ALA A 378 -13.98 -7.22 41.41
CA ALA A 378 -15.06 -8.03 41.96
C ALA A 378 -14.67 -9.50 42.21
N ALA A 379 -13.49 -9.91 41.74
CA ALA A 379 -12.86 -11.22 41.97
C ALA A 379 -11.69 -11.09 42.95
#